data_AF-A0A7V9GIX7-F1
#
_entry.id   AF-A0A7V9GIX7-F1
#
_cell.length_a   1.000
_cell.length_b   1.000
_cell.length_c   1.000
_cell.angle_alpha   90.00
_cell.angle_beta   90.00
_cell.angle_gamma   90.00
#
_symmetry.space_group_name_H-M   'P 1'
#
loop_
_entity.id
_entity.type
_entity.pdbx_description
1 polymer ?
#
loop_
_entity_poly.entity_id
_entity_poly.type
_entity_poly.pdbx_seq_one_letter_code
_entity_poly.pdbx_strand_id
1 'polypeptide(L)'
;MLQQTQVPRVVARWPAFVERFPTATACAAAPAGDVVRAWAGLGYNRRAVNLHRCASLVVDRHDGELPDELGALVALAGIGPYTARAILVFAHG
;
A
#
# COMPACT_ATOMS: atom_id res chain seq x y z
N MET A 1 3.05 -2.26 5.29
CA MET A 1 2.86 -3.38 6.24
C MET A 1 3.42 -3.14 7.64
N LEU A 2 4.52 -2.38 7.80
CA LEU A 2 5.24 -2.21 9.08
C LEU A 2 4.53 -1.34 10.13
N GLN A 3 3.48 -0.60 9.77
CA GLN A 3 2.71 0.19 10.74
C GLN A 3 2.11 -0.73 11.82
N GLN A 4 2.54 -0.61 13.08
CA GLN A 4 2.02 -1.43 14.20
C GLN A 4 2.14 -2.95 13.94
N THR A 5 3.16 -3.39 13.20
CA THR A 5 3.42 -4.81 12.95
C THR A 5 4.92 -5.03 12.97
N GLN A 6 5.38 -5.97 13.80
CA GLN A 6 6.81 -6.23 13.97
C GLN A 6 7.44 -6.78 12.68
N VAL A 7 8.70 -6.42 12.44
CA VAL A 7 9.47 -6.77 11.24
C VAL A 7 9.43 -8.28 10.92
N PRO A 8 9.70 -9.20 11.85
CA PRO A 8 9.74 -10.64 11.52
C PRO A 8 8.41 -11.16 10.93
N ARG A 9 7.29 -10.60 11.41
CA ARG A 9 5.95 -10.96 10.93
C ARG A 9 5.68 -10.44 9.52
N VAL A 10 6.21 -9.26 9.20
CA VAL A 10 6.10 -8.67 7.86
C VAL A 10 6.99 -9.41 6.87
N VAL A 11 8.25 -9.73 7.24
CA VAL A 11 9.20 -10.42 6.37
C VAL A 11 8.66 -11.77 5.88
N ALA A 12 7.96 -12.52 6.73
CA ALA A 12 7.36 -13.80 6.37
C ALA A 12 6.17 -13.71 5.38
N ARG A 13 5.63 -12.52 5.12
CA ARG A 13 4.42 -12.31 4.29
C ARG A 13 4.63 -11.40 3.10
N TRP A 14 5.54 -10.43 3.24
CA TRP A 14 5.81 -9.41 2.22
C TRP A 14 6.17 -9.98 0.84
N PRO A 15 7.06 -10.97 0.70
CA PRO A 15 7.45 -11.48 -0.63
C PRO A 15 6.26 -11.98 -1.45
N ALA A 16 5.45 -12.87 -0.87
CA ALA A 16 4.27 -13.41 -1.55
C ALA A 16 3.20 -12.33 -1.86
N PHE A 17 3.12 -11.28 -1.02
CA PHE A 17 2.20 -10.17 -1.27
C PHE A 17 2.62 -9.34 -2.48
N VAL A 18 3.91 -9.01 -2.59
CA VAL A 18 4.45 -8.23 -3.73
C VAL A 18 4.45 -9.05 -5.00
N GLU A 19 4.77 -10.34 -4.92
CA GLU A 19 4.69 -11.24 -6.09
C GLU A 19 3.25 -11.29 -6.64
N ARG A 20 2.25 -11.34 -5.77
CA ARG A 20 0.84 -11.36 -6.18
C ARG A 20 0.34 -10.00 -6.69
N PHE A 21 0.83 -8.91 -6.13
CA PHE A 21 0.42 -7.53 -6.47
C PHE A 21 1.65 -6.65 -6.75
N PRO A 22 2.33 -6.87 -7.90
CA PRO A 22 3.62 -6.22 -8.17
C PRO A 22 3.51 -4.72 -8.45
N THR A 23 2.33 -4.23 -8.82
CA THR A 23 2.08 -2.82 -9.14
C THR A 23 0.79 -2.32 -8.48
N ALA A 24 0.64 -0.99 -8.39
CA ALA A 24 -0.61 -0.37 -7.97
C ALA A 24 -1.77 -0.83 -8.87
N THR A 25 -1.55 -0.91 -10.19
CA THR A 25 -2.54 -1.41 -11.16
C THR A 25 -2.96 -2.84 -10.89
N ALA A 26 -2.02 -3.75 -10.63
CA ALA A 26 -2.33 -5.14 -10.31
C ALA A 26 -3.10 -5.27 -8.99
N CYS A 27 -2.75 -4.46 -7.98
CA CYS A 27 -3.46 -4.41 -6.71
C CYS A 27 -4.89 -3.87 -6.89
N ALA A 28 -5.07 -2.79 -7.65
CA ALA A 28 -6.35 -2.15 -7.89
C ALA A 28 -7.31 -3.03 -8.70
N ALA A 29 -6.80 -3.74 -9.70
CA ALA A 29 -7.56 -4.66 -10.54
C ALA A 29 -8.06 -5.91 -9.79
N ALA A 30 -7.42 -6.27 -8.68
CA ALA A 30 -7.84 -7.41 -7.87
C ALA A 30 -9.10 -7.07 -7.04
N PRO A 31 -9.97 -8.06 -6.77
CA PRO A 31 -11.05 -7.89 -5.80
C PRO A 31 -10.49 -7.45 -4.43
N ALA A 32 -11.13 -6.46 -3.78
CA ALA A 32 -10.69 -6.00 -2.46
C ALA A 32 -10.57 -7.15 -1.43
N GLY A 33 -11.46 -8.16 -1.53
CA GLY A 33 -11.41 -9.36 -0.70
C GLY A 33 -10.14 -10.19 -0.87
N ASP A 34 -9.54 -10.21 -2.07
CA ASP A 34 -8.28 -10.90 -2.32
C ASP A 34 -7.10 -10.20 -1.66
N VAL A 35 -7.06 -8.87 -1.69
CA VAL A 35 -6.04 -8.09 -1.00
C VAL A 35 -6.15 -8.28 0.52
N VAL A 36 -7.37 -8.29 1.06
CA VAL A 36 -7.62 -8.57 2.48
C VAL A 36 -7.20 -10.00 2.86
N ARG A 37 -7.48 -11.00 2.01
CA ARG A 37 -7.04 -12.38 2.22
C ARG A 37 -5.52 -12.50 2.22
N ALA A 38 -4.83 -11.86 1.27
CA ALA A 38 -3.37 -11.85 1.21
C ALA A 38 -2.73 -11.15 2.43
N TRP A 39 -3.46 -10.25 3.08
CA TRP A 39 -3.06 -9.57 4.31
C TRP A 39 -3.28 -10.40 5.59
N ALA A 40 -3.89 -11.58 5.48
CA ALA A 40 -4.26 -12.39 6.63
C ALA A 40 -3.06 -12.67 7.54
N GLY A 41 -3.28 -12.49 8.84
CA GLY A 41 -2.24 -12.68 9.83
C GLY A 41 -1.29 -11.50 10.00
N LEU A 42 -1.49 -10.33 9.39
CA LEU A 42 -0.76 -9.09 9.70
C LEU A 42 -1.51 -8.15 10.65
N GLY A 43 -2.77 -8.46 10.98
CA GLY A 43 -3.63 -7.64 11.85
C GLY A 43 -4.13 -6.35 11.19
N TYR A 44 -5.13 -5.71 11.80
CA TYR A 44 -5.75 -4.45 11.32
C TYR A 44 -6.13 -4.49 9.82
N ASN A 45 -7.11 -5.33 9.45
CA ASN A 45 -7.56 -5.51 8.05
C ASN A 45 -7.95 -4.21 7.35
N ARG A 46 -8.34 -3.16 8.11
CA ARG A 46 -8.59 -1.83 7.57
C ARG A 46 -7.39 -1.24 6.81
N ARG A 47 -6.16 -1.61 7.17
CA ARG A 47 -4.95 -1.22 6.41
C ARG A 47 -4.91 -1.86 5.02
N ALA A 48 -5.34 -3.11 4.88
CA ALA A 48 -5.43 -3.79 3.59
C ALA A 48 -6.51 -3.14 2.70
N VAL A 49 -7.67 -2.83 3.29
CA VAL A 49 -8.75 -2.12 2.59
C VAL A 49 -8.29 -0.74 2.13
N ASN A 50 -7.58 0.01 2.98
CA ASN A 50 -7.03 1.31 2.61
C ASN A 50 -5.95 1.19 1.54
N LEU A 51 -5.08 0.17 1.60
CA LEU A 51 -4.08 -0.07 0.56
C LEU A 51 -4.72 -0.35 -0.80
N HIS A 52 -5.78 -1.16 -0.84
CA HIS A 52 -6.53 -1.41 -2.08
C HIS A 52 -7.15 -0.12 -2.63
N ARG A 53 -7.80 0.69 -1.77
CA ARG A 53 -8.33 2.00 -2.16
C ARG A 53 -7.24 2.98 -2.61
N CYS A 54 -6.08 2.98 -1.96
CA CYS A 54 -4.93 3.77 -2.36
C CYS A 54 -4.47 3.38 -3.75
N ALA A 55 -4.35 2.08 -4.04
CA ALA A 55 -3.98 1.58 -5.35
C ALA A 55 -4.99 2.02 -6.41
N SER A 56 -6.30 1.94 -6.14
CA SER A 56 -7.32 2.47 -7.06
C SER A 56 -7.17 3.96 -7.32
N LEU A 57 -6.95 4.78 -6.29
CA LEU A 57 -6.75 6.22 -6.45
C LEU A 57 -5.49 6.56 -7.25
N VAL A 58 -4.42 5.77 -7.08
CA VAL A 58 -3.18 5.90 -7.85
C VAL A 58 -3.43 5.60 -9.34
N VAL A 59 -4.19 4.55 -9.66
CA VAL A 59 -4.58 4.27 -11.05
C VAL A 59 -5.46 5.38 -11.62
N ASP A 60 -6.51 5.77 -10.91
CA ASP A 60 -7.53 6.68 -11.41
C ASP A 60 -7.02 8.13 -11.60
N ARG A 61 -6.09 8.57 -10.75
CA ARG A 61 -5.67 9.99 -10.68
C ARG A 61 -4.23 10.23 -11.07
N HIS A 62 -3.40 9.19 -11.08
CA HIS A 62 -1.96 9.29 -11.26
C HIS A 62 -1.42 8.26 -12.25
N ASP A 63 -2.28 7.72 -13.12
CA ASP A 63 -1.92 6.78 -14.20
C ASP A 63 -1.13 5.54 -13.73
N GLY A 64 -1.42 5.10 -12.50
CA GLY A 64 -0.77 3.93 -11.91
C GLY A 64 0.57 4.22 -11.22
N GLU A 65 1.05 5.46 -11.26
CA GLU A 65 2.29 5.89 -10.62
C GLU A 65 2.03 6.63 -9.30
N LEU A 66 2.83 6.35 -8.28
CA LEU A 66 2.74 7.09 -7.02
C LEU A 66 3.23 8.52 -7.23
N PRO A 67 2.49 9.55 -6.78
CA PRO A 67 2.95 10.92 -6.87
C PRO A 67 4.16 11.16 -5.95
N ASP A 68 5.05 12.06 -6.37
CA ASP A 68 6.27 12.47 -5.66
C ASP A 68 6.10 13.76 -4.83
N GLU A 69 4.85 14.20 -4.67
CA GLU A 69 4.48 15.43 -3.95
C GLU A 69 3.80 15.08 -2.62
N LEU A 70 4.21 15.75 -1.53
CA LEU A 70 3.75 15.43 -0.18
C LEU A 70 2.23 15.57 -0.02
N GLY A 71 1.64 16.63 -0.58
CA GLY A 71 0.20 16.87 -0.53
C GLY A 71 -0.58 15.79 -1.26
N ALA A 72 -0.16 15.46 -2.48
CA ALA A 72 -0.73 14.37 -3.26
C ALA A 72 -0.66 13.02 -2.55
N LEU A 73 0.47 12.67 -1.93
CA LEU A 73 0.60 11.43 -1.16
C LEU A 73 -0.34 11.38 0.05
N VAL A 74 -0.45 12.47 0.82
CA VAL A 74 -1.35 12.53 1.99
C VAL A 74 -2.83 12.45 1.60
N ALA A 75 -3.18 12.83 0.37
CA ALA A 75 -4.54 12.68 -0.14
C ALA A 75 -4.95 11.23 -0.46
N LEU A 76 -3.99 10.30 -0.53
CA LEU A 76 -4.25 8.88 -0.78
C LEU A 76 -4.75 8.14 0.46
N ALA A 77 -5.63 7.16 0.24
CA ALA A 77 -6.27 6.42 1.33
C ALA A 77 -5.26 5.68 2.23
N GLY A 78 -5.25 6.00 3.52
CA GLY A 78 -4.37 5.34 4.50
C GLY A 78 -2.92 5.80 4.49
N ILE A 79 -2.57 6.81 3.69
CA ILE A 79 -1.26 7.46 3.75
C ILE A 79 -1.37 8.69 4.66
N GLY A 80 -0.82 8.58 5.87
CA GLY A 80 -0.66 9.72 6.77
C GLY A 80 0.69 10.44 6.56
N PRO A 81 0.90 11.59 7.23
CA PRO A 81 2.10 12.42 7.07
C PRO A 81 3.43 11.65 7.23
N TYR A 82 3.49 10.74 8.20
CA TYR A 82 4.67 9.89 8.42
C TYR A 82 4.95 8.98 7.21
N THR A 83 3.91 8.31 6.68
CA THR A 83 4.08 7.37 5.56
C THR A 83 4.40 8.10 4.27
N ALA A 84 3.77 9.26 4.01
CA ALA A 84 4.09 10.09 2.86
C ALA A 84 5.57 10.51 2.87
N ARG A 85 6.08 11.03 4.00
CA ARG A 85 7.49 11.41 4.12
C ARG A 85 8.44 10.22 3.99
N ALA A 86 8.08 9.06 4.54
CA ALA A 86 8.86 7.85 4.37
C ALA A 86 8.95 7.41 2.90
N ILE A 87 7.85 7.49 2.15
CA ILE A 87 7.85 7.20 0.71
C ILE A 87 8.78 8.17 -0.02
N LEU A 88 8.64 9.47 0.20
CA LEU A 88 9.47 10.48 -0.46
C LEU A 88 10.97 10.25 -0.21
N VAL A 89 11.36 9.96 1.03
CA VAL A 89 12.77 9.76 1.39
C VAL A 89 13.34 8.46 0.82
N PHE A 90 12.58 7.36 0.81
CA PHE A 90 13.13 6.05 0.39
C PHE A 90 12.94 5.73 -1.10
N ALA A 91 11.96 6.34 -1.77
CA ALA A 91 11.68 6.07 -3.18
C ALA A 91 12.22 7.15 -4.14
N HIS A 92 12.38 8.40 -3.65
CA HIS A 92 12.80 9.54 -4.47
C HIS A 92 14.02 10.28 -3.91
N GLY A 93 14.57 9.83 -2.78
CA GLY A 93 15.74 10.40 -2.11
C GLY A 93 17.06 9.81 -2.54
#